data_AF-A0A5C7T118-F1
#
_entry.id   AF-A0A5C7T118-F1
#
_cell.length_a   1.000
_cell.length_b   1.000
_cell.length_c   1.000
_cell.angle_alpha   90.00
_cell.angle_beta   90.00
_cell.angle_gamma   90.00
#
_symmetry.space_group_name_H-M   'P 1'
#
loop_
_entity.id
_entity.type
_entity.pdbx_description
1 polymer ?
#
loop_
_entity_poly.entity_id
_entity_poly.type
_entity_poly.pdbx_seq_one_letter_code
_entity_poly.pdbx_strand_id
1 'polypeptide(L)'
;MNSNEILAFLVPGDDPLQVTFFYLIAVTGVISLIMMLWGARTANWEKKWNGSGADDLDVEHGSVNEISAAVASAGEKMADIMPGILLIFGLLGTFLGLGIALNKASTILIEANTGGGIDNAMTSLMGMMEGLGTKFKTSTWGLIAFLSLKACAGLYNYDERRLRWCIGKMKAAFDQGRETMRKIHERDQSSLLSALSKIDQTLVEQLQASRKVLEQQVQLTQHGTQATTNALAGTHQAVADMQQALLQQLQALNSSAQNSQQSLEVTTNLLQQHSEQNRLQLEDSHATRSSLESFIATNSENLSSISAAANQMASAAGGIGQSADHLKAAIGEFKSSVGEVLDGLKQDLAGTIDNMGESFTRNMSNISTTMAQATAGISGAVDNLSENVGKTMASVQQSNEISIEIQKKAQGEFLVTSSSLIENVEAMTTLVNDLRENILSGLRAVSENGRRMVSLDKRYSDVVEKAARSADALEQLSERLKNMQLSSPLQPAVEQMLQQVETSSSSLSNIDRHILALKQRLDGSDHSEHIGDIRNALGEVIGRLEGIDSQLKKTSFESTDA
;
A
#
# COMPACT_ATOMS: atom_id res chain seq x y z
N MET A 1 -64.73 3.85 -44.19
CA MET A 1 -64.34 2.47 -43.86
C MET A 1 -64.87 2.17 -42.48
N ASN A 2 -65.86 1.32 -42.37
CA ASN A 2 -66.44 0.93 -41.08
C ASN A 2 -65.47 -0.01 -40.34
N SER A 3 -65.39 0.05 -39.01
CA SER A 3 -64.51 -0.82 -38.21
C SER A 3 -64.74 -2.31 -38.49
N ASN A 4 -65.95 -2.70 -38.88
CA ASN A 4 -66.28 -4.07 -39.31
C ASN A 4 -65.60 -4.49 -40.62
N GLU A 5 -65.40 -3.58 -41.58
CA GLU A 5 -64.75 -3.89 -42.87
C GLU A 5 -63.25 -4.16 -42.66
N ILE A 6 -62.63 -3.39 -41.76
CA ILE A 6 -61.23 -3.58 -41.36
C ILE A 6 -61.07 -4.91 -40.63
N LEU A 7 -61.98 -5.23 -39.69
CA LEU A 7 -61.94 -6.49 -38.95
C LEU A 7 -62.13 -7.70 -39.88
N ALA A 8 -63.06 -7.61 -40.84
CA ALA A 8 -63.30 -8.65 -41.84
C ALA A 8 -62.09 -8.85 -42.77
N PHE A 9 -61.35 -7.79 -43.11
CA PHE A 9 -60.11 -7.90 -43.86
C PHE A 9 -59.01 -8.62 -43.07
N LEU A 10 -58.96 -8.41 -41.76
CA LEU A 10 -57.95 -8.95 -40.85
C LEU A 10 -58.12 -10.43 -40.50
N VAL A 11 -59.31 -11.00 -40.67
CA VAL A 11 -59.54 -12.43 -40.42
C VAL A 11 -58.91 -13.26 -41.55
N PRO A 12 -58.22 -14.38 -41.23
CA PRO A 12 -57.71 -15.29 -42.25
C PRO A 12 -58.84 -15.82 -43.13
N GLY A 13 -58.63 -15.81 -44.45
CA GLY A 13 -59.49 -16.54 -45.37
C GLY A 13 -59.16 -18.04 -45.39
N ASP A 14 -59.86 -18.81 -46.21
CA ASP A 14 -59.72 -20.28 -46.28
C ASP A 14 -58.47 -20.78 -47.01
N ASP A 15 -57.52 -19.89 -47.36
CA ASP A 15 -56.27 -20.29 -48.01
C ASP A 15 -55.32 -20.96 -47.00
N PRO A 16 -54.90 -22.23 -47.22
CA PRO A 16 -54.00 -22.94 -46.32
C PRO A 16 -52.70 -22.18 -46.01
N LEU A 17 -52.18 -21.43 -46.97
CA LEU A 17 -50.97 -20.63 -46.78
C LEU A 17 -51.22 -19.50 -45.77
N GLN A 18 -52.35 -18.82 -45.94
CA GLN A 18 -52.74 -17.69 -45.11
C GLN A 18 -53.00 -18.14 -43.66
N VAL A 19 -53.70 -19.26 -43.47
CA VAL A 19 -53.94 -19.84 -42.14
C VAL A 19 -52.64 -20.24 -41.46
N THR A 20 -51.70 -20.86 -42.19
CA THR A 20 -50.41 -21.29 -41.64
C THR A 20 -49.55 -20.12 -41.16
N PHE A 21 -49.40 -19.07 -41.99
CA PHE A 21 -48.65 -17.87 -41.59
C PHE A 21 -49.33 -17.09 -40.47
N PHE A 22 -50.67 -17.06 -40.44
CA PHE A 22 -51.41 -16.44 -39.34
C PHE A 22 -51.11 -17.13 -38.01
N TYR A 23 -51.23 -18.46 -37.94
CA TYR A 23 -50.91 -19.20 -36.72
C TYR A 23 -49.43 -19.12 -36.35
N LEU A 24 -48.52 -19.17 -37.33
CA LEU A 24 -47.09 -19.02 -37.08
C LEU A 24 -46.78 -17.67 -36.40
N ILE A 25 -47.28 -16.57 -36.96
CA ILE A 25 -47.06 -15.20 -36.46
C ILE A 25 -47.76 -15.01 -35.11
N ALA A 26 -48.99 -15.51 -34.96
CA ALA A 26 -49.75 -15.40 -33.72
C ALA A 26 -49.10 -16.19 -32.57
N VAL A 27 -48.72 -17.45 -32.80
CA VAL A 27 -48.09 -18.31 -31.79
C VAL A 27 -46.72 -17.79 -31.39
N THR A 28 -45.87 -17.44 -32.36
CA THR A 28 -44.52 -16.90 -32.07
C THR A 28 -44.59 -15.53 -31.39
N GLY A 29 -45.54 -14.67 -31.78
CA GLY A 29 -45.80 -13.40 -31.11
C GLY A 29 -46.26 -13.57 -29.66
N VAL A 30 -47.23 -14.47 -29.41
CA VAL A 30 -47.75 -14.74 -28.06
C VAL A 30 -46.69 -15.40 -27.16
N ILE A 31 -45.92 -16.37 -27.67
CA ILE A 31 -44.84 -17.00 -26.90
C ILE A 31 -43.78 -15.97 -26.51
N SER A 32 -43.39 -15.09 -27.44
CA SER A 32 -42.41 -14.04 -27.17
C SER A 32 -42.91 -13.05 -26.12
N LEU A 33 -44.19 -12.69 -26.18
CA LEU A 33 -44.84 -11.83 -25.19
C LEU A 33 -44.86 -12.49 -23.80
N ILE A 34 -45.20 -13.78 -23.72
CA ILE A 34 -45.23 -14.52 -22.45
C ILE A 34 -43.82 -14.65 -21.87
N MET A 35 -42.82 -14.99 -22.69
CA MET A 35 -41.42 -15.06 -22.25
C MET A 35 -40.90 -13.71 -21.76
N MET A 36 -41.30 -12.60 -22.39
CA MET A 36 -40.97 -11.25 -21.93
C MET A 36 -41.60 -10.96 -20.56
N LEU A 37 -42.90 -11.20 -20.40
CA LEU A 37 -43.63 -10.90 -19.17
C LEU A 37 -43.23 -11.79 -17.98
N TRP A 38 -42.80 -13.03 -18.25
CA TRP A 38 -42.29 -13.94 -17.22
C TRP A 38 -40.81 -13.68 -16.91
N GLY A 39 -40.01 -13.33 -17.93
CA GLY A 39 -38.59 -13.02 -17.81
C GLY A 39 -38.31 -11.73 -17.03
N ALA A 40 -39.10 -10.68 -17.27
CA ALA A 40 -38.97 -9.34 -16.67
C ALA A 40 -39.50 -9.24 -15.23
N ARG A 41 -39.12 -10.20 -14.38
CA ARG A 41 -39.48 -10.24 -12.95
C ARG A 41 -38.23 -10.17 -12.08
N THR A 42 -38.35 -9.47 -10.95
CA THR A 42 -37.28 -9.30 -9.95
C THR A 42 -36.73 -10.64 -9.42
N ALA A 43 -37.59 -11.66 -9.28
CA ALA A 43 -37.16 -13.00 -8.83
C ALA A 43 -36.19 -13.69 -9.81
N ASN A 44 -36.35 -13.46 -11.12
CA ASN A 44 -35.43 -14.02 -12.12
C ASN A 44 -34.11 -13.26 -12.16
N TRP A 45 -34.16 -11.94 -11.97
CA TRP A 45 -32.96 -11.11 -11.86
C TRP A 45 -32.14 -11.49 -10.62
N GLU A 46 -32.81 -11.73 -9.48
CA GLU A 46 -32.15 -12.15 -8.24
C GLU A 46 -31.56 -13.56 -8.34
N LYS A 47 -32.25 -14.50 -8.99
CA LYS A 47 -31.71 -15.84 -9.25
C LYS A 47 -30.44 -15.79 -10.10
N LYS A 48 -30.39 -14.93 -11.12
CA LYS A 48 -29.21 -14.76 -11.97
C LYS A 48 -28.09 -13.98 -11.30
N TRP A 49 -28.42 -13.01 -10.46
CA TRP A 49 -27.45 -12.31 -9.61
C TRP A 49 -26.77 -13.26 -8.62
N ASN A 50 -27.53 -14.17 -8.02
CA ASN A 50 -27.02 -15.13 -7.02
C ASN A 50 -26.55 -16.47 -7.61
N GLY A 51 -26.70 -16.71 -8.92
CA GLY A 51 -26.50 -18.04 -9.47
C GLY A 51 -26.52 -18.15 -10.99
N SER A 52 -25.31 -18.13 -11.58
CA SER A 52 -24.89 -19.08 -12.63
C SER A 52 -23.38 -19.00 -12.77
N GLY A 53 -22.69 -20.06 -12.35
CA GLY A 53 -21.22 -20.12 -12.26
C GLY A 53 -20.51 -19.84 -13.58
N ALA A 54 -19.57 -18.89 -13.52
CA ALA A 54 -18.32 -18.74 -14.28
C ALA A 54 -17.78 -17.31 -14.10
N ASP A 55 -18.67 -16.34 -13.88
CA ASP A 55 -18.38 -14.98 -13.45
C ASP A 55 -19.08 -14.77 -12.11
N ASP A 56 -18.33 -14.87 -11.00
CA ASP A 56 -18.77 -14.16 -9.80
C ASP A 56 -18.80 -12.69 -10.22
N LEU A 57 -20.00 -12.10 -10.31
CA LEU A 57 -20.18 -10.71 -10.74
C LEU A 57 -19.58 -9.83 -9.65
N ASP A 58 -18.26 -9.67 -9.71
CA ASP A 58 -17.51 -8.88 -8.76
C ASP A 58 -17.97 -7.44 -8.94
N VAL A 59 -18.72 -6.99 -7.93
CA VAL A 59 -19.28 -5.65 -7.83
C VAL A 59 -18.18 -4.60 -7.90
N GLU A 60 -16.92 -4.97 -7.63
CA GLU A 60 -15.77 -4.07 -7.69
C GLU A 60 -15.24 -3.82 -9.12
N HIS A 61 -15.56 -4.65 -10.11
CA HIS A 61 -14.88 -4.62 -11.42
C HIS A 61 -15.80 -4.47 -12.66
N GLY A 62 -17.13 -4.51 -12.50
CA GLY A 62 -18.09 -4.36 -13.60
C GLY A 62 -18.81 -3.02 -13.63
N SER A 63 -19.03 -2.43 -14.80
CA SER A 63 -19.94 -1.29 -14.93
C SER A 63 -21.38 -1.74 -14.65
N VAL A 64 -22.19 -0.86 -14.06
CA VAL A 64 -23.63 -1.12 -13.79
C VAL A 64 -24.36 -1.64 -15.03
N ASN A 65 -23.96 -1.19 -16.21
CA ASN A 65 -24.57 -1.57 -17.47
C ASN A 65 -24.18 -3.00 -17.91
N GLU A 66 -22.94 -3.41 -17.69
CA GLU A 66 -22.48 -4.79 -17.93
C GLU A 66 -23.16 -5.78 -16.98
N ILE A 67 -23.27 -5.41 -15.70
CA ILE A 67 -23.96 -6.21 -14.70
C ILE A 67 -25.46 -6.31 -15.04
N SER A 68 -26.09 -5.21 -15.47
CA SER A 68 -27.48 -5.22 -15.95
C SER A 68 -27.65 -6.13 -17.17
N ALA A 69 -26.72 -6.10 -18.13
CA ALA A 69 -26.77 -6.95 -19.32
C ALA A 69 -26.53 -8.44 -19.00
N ALA A 70 -25.71 -8.77 -18.00
CA ALA A 70 -25.49 -10.12 -17.52
C ALA A 70 -26.73 -10.70 -16.82
N VAL A 71 -27.43 -9.87 -16.04
CA VAL A 71 -28.65 -10.24 -15.32
C VAL A 71 -29.89 -10.34 -16.23
N ALA A 72 -29.83 -9.79 -17.45
CA ALA A 72 -30.92 -9.83 -18.42
C ALA A 72 -31.41 -11.27 -18.71
N SER A 73 -32.73 -11.46 -18.70
CA SER A 73 -33.32 -12.78 -18.94
C SER A 73 -33.26 -13.16 -20.43
N ALA A 74 -33.27 -14.46 -20.75
CA ALA A 74 -33.26 -14.91 -22.16
C ALA A 74 -34.52 -14.45 -22.91
N GLY A 75 -35.66 -14.31 -22.21
CA GLY A 75 -36.90 -13.78 -22.76
C GLY A 75 -36.84 -12.29 -23.10
N GLU A 76 -36.09 -11.49 -22.33
CA GLU A 76 -35.83 -10.08 -22.64
C GLU A 76 -34.97 -9.95 -23.91
N LYS A 77 -33.86 -10.71 -23.99
CA LYS A 77 -32.99 -10.70 -25.18
C LYS A 77 -33.73 -11.14 -26.45
N MET A 78 -34.65 -12.09 -26.33
CA MET A 78 -35.47 -12.55 -27.45
C MET A 78 -36.53 -11.52 -27.85
N ALA A 79 -37.08 -10.76 -26.90
CA ALA A 79 -38.07 -9.71 -27.18
C ALA A 79 -37.50 -8.54 -27.99
N ASP A 80 -36.20 -8.26 -27.91
CA ASP A 80 -35.53 -7.23 -28.72
C ASP A 80 -35.41 -7.64 -30.20
N ILE A 81 -35.22 -8.93 -30.48
CA ILE A 81 -34.93 -9.45 -31.82
C ILE A 81 -36.21 -9.94 -32.53
N MET A 82 -37.16 -10.51 -31.78
CA MET A 82 -38.37 -11.13 -32.31
C MET A 82 -39.27 -10.23 -33.16
N PRO A 83 -39.44 -8.93 -32.89
CA PRO A 83 -40.20 -8.04 -33.78
C PRO A 83 -39.65 -8.07 -35.21
N GLY A 84 -38.32 -8.03 -35.37
CA GLY A 84 -37.68 -8.11 -36.68
C GLY A 84 -37.98 -9.44 -37.39
N ILE A 85 -37.94 -10.55 -36.65
CA ILE A 85 -38.24 -11.89 -37.18
C ILE A 85 -39.72 -12.00 -37.61
N LEU A 86 -40.65 -11.46 -36.81
CA LEU A 86 -42.08 -11.43 -37.14
C LEU A 86 -42.38 -10.60 -38.40
N LEU A 87 -41.68 -9.49 -38.57
CA LEU A 87 -41.77 -8.67 -39.78
C LEU A 87 -41.26 -9.43 -41.01
N ILE A 88 -40.15 -10.15 -40.87
CA ILE A 88 -39.59 -10.99 -41.94
C ILE A 88 -40.59 -12.09 -42.33
N PHE A 89 -41.23 -12.76 -41.37
CA PHE A 89 -42.26 -13.76 -41.68
C PHE A 89 -43.49 -13.17 -42.37
N GLY A 90 -43.91 -11.97 -41.98
CA GLY A 90 -45.00 -11.25 -42.66
C GLY A 90 -44.67 -10.93 -44.12
N LEU A 91 -43.47 -10.39 -44.37
CA LEU A 91 -43.01 -10.09 -45.73
C LEU A 91 -42.84 -11.36 -46.57
N LEU A 92 -42.25 -12.42 -45.99
CA LEU A 92 -42.06 -13.71 -46.64
C LEU A 92 -43.39 -14.33 -47.08
N GLY A 93 -44.42 -14.26 -46.23
CA GLY A 93 -45.77 -14.74 -46.56
C GLY A 93 -46.35 -14.06 -47.80
N THR A 94 -46.10 -12.75 -47.96
CA THR A 94 -46.56 -11.99 -49.13
C THR A 94 -45.75 -12.34 -50.37
N PHE A 95 -44.42 -12.44 -50.27
CA PHE A 95 -43.56 -12.84 -51.40
C PHE A 95 -43.88 -14.25 -51.90
N LEU A 96 -44.08 -15.20 -51.00
CA LEU A 96 -44.47 -16.57 -51.37
C LEU A 96 -45.89 -16.60 -51.96
N GLY A 97 -46.81 -15.82 -51.38
CA GLY A 97 -48.17 -15.67 -51.88
C GLY A 97 -48.23 -15.12 -53.31
N LEU A 98 -47.45 -14.09 -53.61
CA LEU A 98 -47.30 -13.50 -54.95
C LEU A 98 -46.59 -14.45 -55.90
N GLY A 99 -45.54 -15.15 -55.47
CA GLY A 99 -44.82 -16.13 -56.29
C GLY A 99 -45.72 -17.27 -56.79
N ILE A 100 -46.57 -17.81 -55.90
CA ILE A 100 -47.55 -18.85 -56.28
C ILE A 100 -48.62 -18.26 -57.22
N ALA A 101 -49.08 -17.03 -56.98
CA ALA A 101 -50.06 -16.37 -57.84
C ALA A 101 -49.52 -16.10 -59.25
N LEU A 102 -48.27 -15.63 -59.36
CA LEU A 102 -47.57 -15.44 -60.64
C LEU A 102 -47.37 -16.76 -61.39
N ASN A 103 -47.04 -17.84 -60.69
CA ASN A 103 -46.93 -19.16 -61.30
C ASN A 103 -48.28 -19.63 -61.86
N LYS A 104 -49.37 -19.43 -61.12
CA LYS A 104 -50.74 -19.71 -61.60
C LYS A 104 -51.12 -18.83 -62.80
N ALA A 105 -50.77 -17.54 -62.79
CA ALA A 105 -50.98 -16.62 -63.91
C ALA A 105 -50.33 -17.15 -65.20
N SER A 106 -49.08 -17.60 -65.07
CA SER A 106 -48.31 -18.18 -66.18
C SER A 106 -48.99 -19.43 -66.73
N THR A 107 -49.45 -20.34 -65.86
CA THR A 107 -50.18 -21.55 -66.28
C THR A 107 -51.48 -21.22 -67.01
N ILE A 108 -52.27 -20.26 -66.51
CA ILE A 108 -53.53 -19.81 -67.14
C ILE A 108 -53.26 -19.19 -68.52
N LEU A 109 -52.19 -18.41 -68.67
CA LEU A 109 -51.79 -17.83 -69.97
C LEU A 109 -51.34 -18.89 -70.98
N ILE A 110 -50.65 -19.95 -70.51
CA ILE A 110 -50.26 -21.08 -71.36
C ILE A 110 -51.50 -21.87 -71.81
N GLU A 111 -52.47 -22.11 -70.93
CA GLU A 111 -53.72 -22.83 -71.20
C GLU A 111 -54.66 -22.06 -72.14
N ALA A 112 -54.63 -20.72 -72.06
CA ALA A 112 -55.32 -19.83 -72.99
C ALA A 112 -54.77 -19.94 -74.43
N ASN A 113 -53.47 -20.19 -74.56
CA ASN A 113 -52.78 -20.31 -75.85
C ASN A 113 -52.92 -21.71 -76.48
N THR A 114 -53.24 -22.75 -75.70
CA THR A 114 -53.33 -24.15 -76.16
C THR A 114 -54.75 -24.65 -76.44
N GLY A 115 -55.78 -23.82 -76.29
CA GLY A 115 -57.14 -24.14 -76.76
C GLY A 115 -58.31 -23.71 -75.86
N GLY A 116 -58.05 -23.11 -74.70
CA GLY A 116 -59.11 -22.52 -73.86
C GLY A 116 -59.36 -21.07 -74.25
N GLY A 117 -60.51 -20.75 -74.86
CA GLY A 117 -60.81 -19.39 -75.34
C GLY A 117 -60.48 -18.25 -74.35
N ILE A 118 -60.04 -17.11 -74.89
CA ILE A 118 -59.54 -15.93 -74.15
C ILE A 118 -60.49 -15.46 -73.04
N ASP A 119 -61.80 -15.62 -73.21
CA ASP A 119 -62.79 -15.22 -72.21
C ASP A 119 -62.68 -16.03 -70.88
N ASN A 120 -62.33 -17.31 -70.95
CA ASN A 120 -62.11 -18.15 -69.77
C ASN A 120 -60.79 -17.79 -69.08
N ALA A 121 -59.76 -17.43 -69.85
CA ALA A 121 -58.49 -16.96 -69.32
C ALA A 121 -58.63 -15.58 -68.65
N MET A 122 -59.43 -14.69 -69.22
CA MET A 122 -59.70 -13.35 -68.68
C MET A 122 -60.51 -13.45 -67.38
N THR A 123 -61.51 -14.32 -67.32
CA THR A 123 -62.28 -14.59 -66.10
C THR A 123 -61.38 -15.17 -64.99
N SER A 124 -60.47 -16.08 -65.34
CA SER A 124 -59.52 -16.68 -64.39
C SER A 124 -58.45 -15.68 -63.90
N LEU A 125 -57.97 -14.79 -64.78
CA LEU A 125 -57.07 -13.69 -64.41
C LEU A 125 -57.76 -12.65 -63.52
N MET A 126 -59.04 -12.39 -63.73
CA MET A 126 -59.83 -11.49 -62.89
C MET A 126 -60.02 -12.06 -61.47
N GLY A 127 -60.34 -13.35 -61.35
CA GLY A 127 -60.37 -14.05 -60.05
C GLY A 127 -59.00 -14.11 -59.36
N MET A 128 -57.92 -14.14 -60.12
CA MET A 128 -56.55 -14.05 -59.59
C MET A 128 -56.21 -12.63 -59.09
N MET A 129 -56.67 -11.58 -59.78
CA MET A 129 -56.49 -10.20 -59.33
C MET A 129 -57.22 -9.93 -58.00
N GLU A 130 -58.41 -10.50 -57.82
CA GLU A 130 -59.14 -10.43 -56.54
C GLU A 130 -58.38 -11.17 -55.41
N GLY A 131 -57.72 -12.28 -55.73
CA GLY A 131 -56.85 -13.03 -54.82
C GLY A 131 -55.50 -12.36 -54.49
N LEU A 132 -55.13 -11.27 -55.16
CA LEU A 132 -53.86 -10.58 -54.94
C LEU A 132 -53.88 -9.79 -53.61
N GLY A 133 -55.03 -9.21 -53.25
CA GLY A 133 -55.22 -8.50 -51.99
C GLY A 133 -55.13 -9.39 -50.75
N THR A 134 -55.50 -10.67 -50.85
CA THR A 134 -55.43 -11.63 -49.73
C THR A 134 -53.98 -12.05 -49.41
N LYS A 135 -53.05 -11.94 -50.36
CA LYS A 135 -51.62 -12.24 -50.14
C LYS A 135 -50.91 -11.19 -49.29
N PHE A 136 -51.35 -9.93 -49.36
CA PHE A 136 -50.83 -8.84 -48.54
C PHE A 136 -51.27 -8.93 -47.06
N LYS A 137 -52.33 -9.67 -46.73
CA LYS A 137 -52.82 -9.84 -45.35
C LYS A 137 -51.76 -10.44 -44.42
N THR A 138 -50.90 -11.33 -44.94
CA THR A 138 -49.80 -11.94 -44.18
C THR A 138 -48.77 -10.91 -43.71
N SER A 139 -48.43 -9.94 -44.55
CA SER A 139 -47.56 -8.81 -44.19
C SER A 139 -48.24 -7.88 -43.20
N THR A 140 -49.54 -7.62 -43.37
CA THR A 140 -50.32 -6.83 -42.40
C THR A 140 -50.28 -7.42 -40.99
N TRP A 141 -50.40 -8.74 -40.85
CA TRP A 141 -50.28 -9.40 -39.55
C TRP A 141 -48.87 -9.35 -38.98
N GLY A 142 -47.84 -9.54 -39.81
CA GLY A 142 -46.44 -9.39 -39.36
C GLY A 142 -46.13 -7.98 -38.87
N LEU A 143 -46.67 -6.96 -39.54
CA LEU A 143 -46.52 -5.56 -39.17
C LEU A 143 -47.29 -5.22 -37.89
N ILE A 144 -48.52 -5.73 -37.75
CA ILE A 144 -49.32 -5.56 -36.52
C ILE A 144 -48.65 -6.26 -35.34
N ALA A 145 -48.12 -7.47 -35.53
CA ALA A 145 -47.38 -8.20 -34.50
C ALA A 145 -46.09 -7.46 -34.11
N PHE A 146 -45.34 -6.94 -35.09
CA PHE A 146 -44.17 -6.10 -34.86
C PHE A 146 -44.50 -4.86 -34.03
N LEU A 147 -45.52 -4.10 -34.44
CA LEU A 147 -45.92 -2.88 -33.74
C LEU A 147 -46.43 -3.19 -32.33
N SER A 148 -47.22 -4.25 -32.16
CA SER A 148 -47.77 -4.64 -30.86
C SER A 148 -46.67 -5.07 -29.90
N LEU A 149 -45.72 -5.89 -30.35
CA LEU A 149 -44.61 -6.35 -29.50
C LEU A 149 -43.68 -5.20 -29.14
N LYS A 150 -43.37 -4.32 -30.09
CA LYS A 150 -42.53 -3.13 -29.86
C LYS A 150 -43.20 -2.11 -28.94
N ALA A 151 -44.51 -1.90 -29.08
CA ALA A 151 -45.28 -1.05 -28.18
C ALA A 151 -45.32 -1.63 -26.76
N CYS A 152 -45.55 -2.94 -26.62
CA CYS A 152 -45.49 -3.61 -25.32
C CYS A 152 -44.09 -3.53 -24.68
N ALA A 153 -43.02 -3.77 -25.44
CA ALA A 153 -41.65 -3.64 -24.93
C ALA A 153 -41.36 -2.21 -24.42
N GLY A 154 -41.76 -1.19 -25.20
CA GLY A 154 -41.59 0.22 -24.82
C GLY A 154 -42.48 0.69 -23.66
N LEU A 155 -43.66 0.11 -23.47
CA LEU A 155 -44.52 0.43 -22.33
C LEU A 155 -44.03 -0.21 -21.02
N TYR A 156 -43.45 -1.41 -21.10
CA TYR A 156 -42.99 -2.14 -19.92
C TYR A 156 -41.62 -1.66 -19.39
N ASN A 157 -40.81 -0.96 -20.21
CA ASN A 157 -39.51 -0.37 -19.84
C ASN A 157 -38.66 -1.27 -18.95
N TYR A 158 -38.55 -2.56 -19.31
CA TYR A 158 -37.91 -3.57 -18.48
C TYR A 158 -36.41 -3.29 -18.29
N ASP A 159 -35.74 -2.72 -19.29
CA ASP A 159 -34.31 -2.36 -19.20
C ASP A 159 -34.05 -1.31 -18.11
N GLU A 160 -34.91 -0.29 -18.02
CA GLU A 160 -34.76 0.75 -17.00
C GLU A 160 -35.08 0.21 -15.60
N ARG A 161 -36.09 -0.67 -15.48
CA ARG A 161 -36.43 -1.32 -14.20
C ARG A 161 -35.33 -2.27 -13.73
N ARG A 162 -34.73 -3.04 -14.65
CA ARG A 162 -33.58 -3.91 -14.37
C ARG A 162 -32.37 -3.08 -13.95
N LEU A 163 -32.05 -2.02 -14.69
CA LEU A 163 -30.94 -1.11 -14.37
C LEU A 163 -31.10 -0.48 -12.98
N ARG A 164 -32.29 0.06 -12.66
CA ARG A 164 -32.59 0.63 -11.34
C ARG A 164 -32.47 -0.40 -10.22
N TRP A 165 -32.90 -1.64 -10.48
CA TRP A 165 -32.76 -2.74 -9.52
C TRP A 165 -31.28 -3.11 -9.29
N CYS A 166 -30.47 -3.22 -10.36
CA CYS A 166 -29.03 -3.46 -10.28
C CYS A 166 -28.32 -2.34 -9.52
N ILE A 167 -28.63 -1.07 -9.80
CA ILE A 167 -28.10 0.10 -9.05
C ILE A 167 -28.43 -0.01 -7.56
N GLY A 168 -29.67 -0.39 -7.23
CA GLY A 168 -30.10 -0.58 -5.84
C GLY A 168 -29.32 -1.67 -5.11
N LYS A 169 -29.13 -2.83 -5.75
CA LYS A 169 -28.35 -3.94 -5.19
C LYS A 169 -26.87 -3.59 -5.06
N MET A 170 -26.28 -2.93 -6.06
CA MET A 170 -24.90 -2.48 -6.05
C MET A 170 -24.65 -1.47 -4.91
N LYS A 171 -25.57 -0.52 -4.74
CA LYS A 171 -25.50 0.44 -3.63
C LYS A 171 -25.58 -0.25 -2.27
N ALA A 172 -26.48 -1.23 -2.10
CA ALA A 172 -26.57 -1.99 -0.86
C ALA A 172 -25.29 -2.79 -0.56
N ALA A 173 -24.66 -3.39 -1.58
CA ALA A 173 -23.38 -4.09 -1.43
C ALA A 173 -22.25 -3.14 -1.01
N PHE A 174 -22.14 -1.97 -1.66
CA PHE A 174 -21.17 -0.95 -1.26
C PHE A 174 -21.44 -0.38 0.13
N ASP A 175 -22.70 -0.15 0.50
CA ASP A 175 -23.07 0.34 1.83
C ASP A 175 -22.67 -0.66 2.92
N GLN A 176 -22.89 -1.97 2.69
CA GLN A 176 -22.45 -3.03 3.59
C GLN A 176 -20.91 -3.12 3.68
N GLY A 177 -20.19 -2.98 2.57
CA GLY A 177 -18.72 -2.90 2.57
C GLY A 177 -18.20 -1.71 3.38
N ARG A 178 -18.82 -0.53 3.21
CA ARG A 178 -18.45 0.69 3.97
C ARG A 178 -18.72 0.55 5.47
N GLU A 179 -19.83 -0.06 5.88
CA GLU A 179 -20.12 -0.31 7.29
C GLU A 179 -19.14 -1.30 7.91
N THR A 180 -18.74 -2.34 7.17
CA THR A 180 -17.76 -3.32 7.62
C THR A 180 -16.39 -2.66 7.82
N MET A 181 -15.97 -1.81 6.88
CA MET A 181 -14.75 -1.01 7.00
C MET A 181 -14.79 -0.03 8.18
N ARG A 182 -15.93 0.63 8.44
CA ARG A 182 -16.09 1.48 9.63
C ARG A 182 -15.92 0.69 10.93
N LYS A 183 -16.53 -0.49 11.04
CA LYS A 183 -16.40 -1.35 12.23
C LYS A 183 -14.97 -1.84 12.44
N ILE A 184 -14.25 -2.15 11.35
CA ILE A 184 -12.82 -2.51 11.42
C ILE A 184 -12.01 -1.31 11.93
N HIS A 185 -12.25 -0.11 11.39
CA HIS A 185 -11.55 1.10 11.82
C HIS A 185 -11.81 1.45 13.29
N GLU A 186 -13.06 1.34 13.76
CA GLU A 186 -13.42 1.53 15.16
C GLU A 186 -12.74 0.49 16.07
N ARG A 187 -12.68 -0.78 15.62
CA ARG A 187 -11.98 -1.85 16.35
C ARG A 187 -10.49 -1.57 16.44
N ASP A 188 -9.85 -1.16 15.36
CA ASP A 188 -8.42 -0.83 15.33
C ASP A 188 -8.11 0.37 16.24
N GLN A 189 -8.95 1.40 16.20
CA GLN A 189 -8.82 2.56 17.09
C GLN A 189 -8.98 2.16 18.56
N SER A 190 -9.95 1.29 18.89
CA SER A 190 -10.13 0.78 20.25
C SER A 190 -8.94 -0.08 20.72
N SER A 191 -8.35 -0.85 19.81
CA SER A 191 -7.16 -1.66 20.08
C SER A 191 -5.95 -0.75 20.38
N LEU A 192 -5.75 0.29 19.57
CA LEU A 192 -4.72 1.31 19.78
C LEU A 192 -4.87 2.02 21.13
N LEU A 193 -6.08 2.44 21.49
CA LEU A 193 -6.35 3.05 22.79
C LEU A 193 -6.06 2.08 23.95
N SER A 194 -6.41 0.80 23.79
CA SER A 194 -6.11 -0.22 24.80
C SER A 194 -4.60 -0.45 24.97
N ALA A 195 -3.84 -0.47 23.87
CA ALA A 195 -2.39 -0.60 23.88
C ALA A 195 -1.74 0.61 24.56
N LEU A 196 -2.22 1.82 24.26
CA LEU A 196 -1.75 3.05 24.88
C LEU A 196 -2.00 3.05 26.40
N SER A 197 -3.19 2.59 26.84
CA SER A 197 -3.50 2.47 28.27
C SER A 197 -2.59 1.47 29.00
N LYS A 198 -2.24 0.35 28.35
CA LYS A 198 -1.29 -0.63 28.90
C LYS A 198 0.12 -0.05 29.03
N ILE A 199 0.55 0.72 28.04
CA ILE A 199 1.84 1.43 28.09
C ILE A 199 1.84 2.39 29.28
N ASP A 200 0.80 3.20 29.43
CA ASP A 200 0.68 4.15 30.54
C ASP A 200 0.75 3.46 31.90
N GLN A 201 0.00 2.36 32.07
CA GLN A 201 0.01 1.56 33.30
C GLN A 201 1.39 0.95 33.58
N THR A 202 2.05 0.41 32.55
CA THR A 202 3.41 -0.16 32.68
C THR A 202 4.44 0.92 33.05
N LEU A 203 4.30 2.12 32.49
CA LEU A 203 5.20 3.24 32.73
C LEU A 203 5.05 3.78 34.15
N VAL A 204 3.82 3.83 34.67
CA VAL A 204 3.55 4.15 36.08
C VAL A 204 4.16 3.10 37.02
N GLU A 205 3.99 1.81 36.74
CA GLU A 205 4.59 0.73 37.54
C GLU A 205 6.13 0.80 37.51
N GLN A 206 6.72 1.08 36.35
CA GLN A 206 8.17 1.22 36.21
C GLN A 206 8.72 2.44 36.95
N LEU A 207 8.02 3.58 36.91
CA LEU A 207 8.38 4.77 37.69
C LEU A 207 8.28 4.52 39.20
N GLN A 208 7.26 3.79 39.66
CA GLN A 208 7.13 3.42 41.07
C GLN A 208 8.22 2.46 41.52
N ALA A 209 8.59 1.47 40.70
CA ALA A 209 9.69 0.56 40.98
C ALA A 209 11.03 1.32 41.04
N SER A 210 11.29 2.21 40.08
CA SER A 210 12.48 3.06 40.07
C SER A 210 12.56 3.97 41.30
N ARG A 211 11.43 4.56 41.71
CA ARG A 211 11.34 5.36 42.93
C ARG A 211 11.70 4.55 44.18
N LYS A 212 11.20 3.31 44.32
CA LYS A 212 11.54 2.44 45.46
C LYS A 212 13.04 2.12 45.51
N VAL A 213 13.66 1.83 44.36
CA VAL A 213 15.11 1.60 44.28
C VAL A 213 15.88 2.85 44.69
N LEU A 214 15.45 4.04 44.25
CA LEU A 214 16.08 5.30 44.63
C LEU A 214 15.95 5.58 46.14
N GLU A 215 14.77 5.35 46.72
CA GLU A 215 14.55 5.48 48.17
C GLU A 215 15.45 4.52 48.96
N GLN A 216 15.61 3.28 48.49
CA GLN A 216 16.50 2.29 49.10
C GLN A 216 17.99 2.69 48.97
N GLN A 217 18.40 3.23 47.82
CA GLN A 217 19.75 3.75 47.60
C GLN A 217 20.05 4.92 48.57
N VAL A 218 19.09 5.83 48.77
CA VAL A 218 19.22 6.96 49.70
C VAL A 218 19.35 6.46 51.14
N GLN A 219 18.56 5.48 51.56
CA GLN A 219 18.66 4.89 52.90
C GLN A 219 20.01 4.21 53.14
N LEU A 220 20.50 3.42 52.18
CA LEU A 220 21.83 2.79 52.27
C LEU A 220 22.94 3.83 52.36
N THR A 221 22.84 4.91 51.57
CA THR A 221 23.80 6.02 51.60
C THR A 221 23.76 6.73 52.96
N GLN A 222 22.57 7.01 53.51
CA GLN A 222 22.43 7.61 54.84
C GLN A 222 23.02 6.72 55.93
N HIS A 223 22.71 5.42 55.93
CA HIS A 223 23.31 4.46 56.87
C HIS A 223 24.84 4.40 56.75
N GLY A 224 25.39 4.39 55.53
CA GLY A 224 26.84 4.44 55.31
C GLY A 224 27.48 5.74 55.81
N THR A 225 26.79 6.87 55.63
CA THR A 225 27.25 8.19 56.12
C THR A 225 27.18 8.28 57.65
N GLN A 226 26.15 7.68 58.26
CA GLN A 226 25.99 7.63 59.71
C GLN A 226 27.00 6.69 60.36
N ALA A 227 27.31 5.55 59.72
CA ALA A 227 28.37 4.65 60.17
C ALA A 227 29.76 5.30 60.10
N THR A 228 30.05 6.04 59.03
CA THR A 228 31.34 6.75 58.89
C THR A 228 31.46 7.93 59.86
N THR A 229 30.40 8.70 60.10
CA THR A 229 30.41 9.76 61.11
C THR A 229 30.55 9.21 62.53
N ASN A 230 29.90 8.10 62.87
CA ASN A 230 30.08 7.43 64.16
C ASN A 230 31.51 6.87 64.33
N ALA A 231 32.08 6.28 63.26
CA ALA A 231 33.47 5.83 63.28
C ALA A 231 34.45 6.99 63.46
N LEU A 232 34.21 8.13 62.79
CA LEU A 232 35.02 9.35 62.92
C LEU A 232 34.89 9.98 64.31
N ALA A 233 33.69 9.98 64.91
CA ALA A 233 33.51 10.40 66.29
C ALA A 233 34.27 9.49 67.27
N GLY A 234 34.24 8.17 67.05
CA GLY A 234 35.01 7.20 67.82
C GLY A 234 36.51 7.40 67.71
N THR A 235 37.04 7.70 66.52
CA THR A 235 38.47 8.00 66.36
C THR A 235 38.85 9.34 67.00
N HIS A 236 37.99 10.37 66.89
CA HIS A 236 38.21 11.64 67.59
C HIS A 236 38.28 11.45 69.12
N GLN A 237 37.39 10.64 69.69
CA GLN A 237 37.41 10.34 71.12
C GLN A 237 38.69 9.60 71.52
N ALA A 238 39.10 8.57 70.76
CA ALA A 238 40.33 7.83 71.02
C ALA A 238 41.59 8.72 70.92
N VAL A 239 41.62 9.66 69.98
CA VAL A 239 42.70 10.65 69.86
C VAL A 239 42.71 11.62 71.04
N ALA A 240 41.54 12.06 71.51
CA ALA A 240 41.43 12.93 72.69
C ALA A 240 41.92 12.21 73.97
N ASP A 241 41.51 10.95 74.16
CA ASP A 241 41.95 10.13 75.30
C ASP A 241 43.48 9.89 75.26
N MET A 242 44.03 9.63 74.06
CA MET A 242 45.47 9.50 73.86
C MET A 242 46.22 10.81 74.16
N GLN A 243 45.69 11.95 73.71
CA GLN A 243 46.28 13.27 73.99
C GLN A 243 46.29 13.57 75.49
N GLN A 244 45.25 13.17 76.21
CA GLN A 244 45.15 13.37 77.66
C GLN A 244 46.11 12.44 78.44
N ALA A 245 46.27 11.19 77.99
CA ALA A 245 47.29 10.28 78.53
C ALA A 245 48.71 10.80 78.32
N LEU A 246 49.00 11.38 77.15
CA LEU A 246 50.31 11.96 76.84
C LEU A 246 50.63 13.16 77.74
N LEU A 247 49.63 14.01 78.03
CA LEU A 247 49.76 15.14 78.95
C LEU A 247 50.07 14.68 80.38
N GLN A 248 49.39 13.64 80.86
CA GLN A 248 49.68 13.05 82.18
C GLN A 248 51.11 12.51 82.27
N GLN A 249 51.58 11.85 81.21
CA GLN A 249 52.92 11.30 81.17
C GLN A 249 54.01 12.39 81.14
N LEU A 250 53.77 13.49 80.42
CA LEU A 250 54.63 14.68 80.44
C LEU A 250 54.68 15.35 81.83
N GLN A 251 53.53 15.46 82.51
CA GLN A 251 53.48 16.00 83.87
C GLN A 251 54.26 15.12 84.85
N ALA A 252 54.10 13.80 84.79
CA ALA A 252 54.83 12.86 85.64
C ALA A 252 56.34 12.92 85.41
N LEU A 253 56.79 13.01 84.15
CA LEU A 253 58.20 13.18 83.80
C LEU A 253 58.76 14.49 84.37
N ASN A 254 58.02 15.59 84.26
CA ASN A 254 58.46 16.88 84.76
C ASN A 254 58.58 16.89 86.29
N SER A 255 57.61 16.31 87.00
CA SER A 255 57.69 16.14 88.46
C SER A 255 58.87 15.26 88.88
N SER A 256 59.14 14.18 88.15
CA SER A 256 60.31 13.33 88.41
C SER A 256 61.63 14.09 88.20
N ALA A 257 61.75 14.86 87.11
CA ALA A 257 62.93 15.66 86.83
C ALA A 257 63.18 16.73 87.92
N GLN A 258 62.11 17.36 88.40
CA GLN A 258 62.18 18.36 89.46
C GLN A 258 62.62 17.75 90.81
N ASN A 259 62.11 16.55 91.14
CA ASN A 259 62.56 15.81 92.32
C ASN A 259 64.04 15.41 92.24
N SER A 260 64.51 14.99 91.05
CA SER A 260 65.94 14.71 90.83
C SER A 260 66.82 15.96 90.99
N GLN A 261 66.36 17.13 90.54
CA GLN A 261 67.10 18.39 90.74
C GLN A 261 67.20 18.78 92.23
N GLN A 262 66.12 18.67 92.99
CA GLN A 262 66.15 18.92 94.44
C GLN A 262 67.10 17.96 95.17
N SER A 263 67.10 16.68 94.80
CA SER A 263 68.03 15.70 95.38
C SER A 263 69.49 16.04 95.08
N LEU A 264 69.80 16.54 93.87
CA LEU A 264 71.14 16.99 93.49
C LEU A 264 71.58 18.22 94.30
N GLU A 265 70.68 19.17 94.53
CA GLU A 265 70.94 20.37 95.32
C GLU A 265 71.23 20.03 96.80
N VAL A 266 70.46 19.13 97.40
CA VAL A 266 70.70 18.62 98.77
C VAL A 266 72.06 17.93 98.86
N THR A 267 72.39 17.08 97.88
CA THR A 267 73.68 16.37 97.85
C THR A 267 74.87 17.34 97.73
N THR A 268 74.70 18.39 96.93
CA THR A 268 75.74 19.42 96.73
C THR A 268 75.98 20.22 98.01
N ASN A 269 74.91 20.62 98.71
CA ASN A 269 75.02 21.32 100.00
C ASN A 269 75.72 20.46 101.07
N LEU A 270 75.42 19.15 101.11
CA LEU A 270 76.04 18.20 102.04
C LEU A 270 77.55 18.06 101.80
N LEU A 271 77.97 18.01 100.53
CA LEU A 271 79.38 18.00 100.12
C LEU A 271 80.13 19.27 100.54
N GLN A 272 79.47 20.42 100.42
CA GLN A 272 80.05 21.71 100.79
C GLN A 272 80.24 21.84 102.32
N GLN A 273 79.26 21.36 103.10
CA GLN A 273 79.35 21.30 104.55
C GLN A 273 80.49 20.37 105.03
N HIS A 274 80.66 19.22 104.36
CA HIS A 274 81.72 18.27 104.70
C HIS A 274 83.13 18.80 104.36
N SER A 275 83.26 19.62 103.32
CA SER A 275 84.50 20.33 102.97
C SER A 275 84.91 21.33 104.06
N GLU A 276 83.95 22.09 104.58
CA GLU A 276 84.19 23.10 105.61
C GLU A 276 84.55 22.48 106.97
N GLN A 277 83.96 21.33 107.30
CA GLN A 277 84.29 20.54 108.48
C GLN A 277 85.73 20.00 108.45
N ASN A 278 86.20 19.51 107.29
CA ASN A 278 87.58 19.04 107.13
C ASN A 278 88.63 20.17 107.30
N ARG A 279 88.28 21.41 106.91
CA ARG A 279 89.17 22.56 107.07
C ARG A 279 89.42 22.92 108.54
N LEU A 280 88.38 22.83 109.38
CA LEU A 280 88.48 23.08 110.82
C LEU A 280 89.32 22.02 111.54
N GLN A 281 89.28 20.77 111.09
CA GLN A 281 90.05 19.67 111.68
C GLN A 281 91.57 19.78 111.44
N LEU A 282 91.98 20.46 110.36
CA LEU A 282 93.39 20.75 110.06
C LEU A 282 93.96 21.87 110.94
N GLU A 283 93.14 22.82 111.37
CA GLU A 283 93.53 23.92 112.26
C GLU A 283 93.83 23.41 113.69
N ASP A 284 93.05 22.43 114.16
CA ASP A 284 93.22 21.78 115.46
C ASP A 284 94.50 20.91 115.55
N SER A 285 94.93 20.34 114.42
CA SER A 285 96.20 19.59 114.32
C SER A 285 97.45 20.47 114.50
N HIS A 286 97.39 21.75 114.13
CA HIS A 286 98.52 22.68 114.33
C HIS A 286 98.67 23.08 115.81
N ALA A 287 97.57 23.25 116.55
CA ALA A 287 97.59 23.50 117.99
C ALA A 287 98.11 22.29 118.79
N THR A 288 97.78 21.07 118.34
CA THR A 288 98.26 19.82 118.94
C THR A 288 99.78 19.66 118.85
N ARG A 289 100.39 20.09 117.75
CA ARG A 289 101.84 19.98 117.51
C ARG A 289 102.68 20.85 118.45
N SER A 290 102.16 22.02 118.83
CA SER A 290 102.79 22.92 119.81
C SER A 290 102.72 22.37 121.24
N SER A 291 101.64 21.66 121.58
CA SER A 291 101.49 21.00 122.89
C SER A 291 102.40 19.78 123.05
N LEU A 292 102.73 19.08 121.95
CA LEU A 292 103.64 17.93 121.94
C LEU A 292 105.11 18.30 122.21
N GLU A 293 105.55 19.50 121.83
CA GLU A 293 106.91 19.99 122.15
C GLU A 293 107.09 20.25 123.66
N SER A 294 106.02 20.65 124.36
CA SER A 294 105.98 20.80 125.82
C SER A 294 105.90 19.45 126.55
N PHE A 295 105.25 18.45 125.95
CA PHE A 295 105.12 17.09 126.48
C PHE A 295 106.45 16.32 126.51
N ILE A 296 107.32 16.50 125.51
CA ILE A 296 108.61 15.79 125.41
C ILE A 296 109.57 16.16 126.55
N ALA A 297 109.49 17.37 127.10
CA ALA A 297 110.24 17.77 128.29
C ALA A 297 109.80 17.03 129.57
N THR A 298 108.53 16.65 129.65
CA THR A 298 107.92 15.97 130.80
C THR A 298 108.11 14.45 130.74
N ASN A 299 108.24 13.88 129.53
CA ASN A 299 108.29 12.43 129.33
C ASN A 299 109.64 11.77 129.69
N SER A 300 110.68 12.56 130.03
CA SER A 300 111.93 12.06 130.62
C SER A 300 111.73 11.50 132.03
N GLU A 301 110.66 11.90 132.73
CA GLU A 301 110.30 11.44 134.07
C GLU A 301 109.48 10.14 134.05
N ASN A 302 108.76 9.87 132.95
CA ASN A 302 107.90 8.69 132.76
C ASN A 302 108.65 7.37 132.46
N LEU A 303 109.96 7.44 132.16
CA LEU A 303 110.81 6.24 131.95
C LEU A 303 110.95 5.37 133.20
N SER A 304 110.53 5.86 134.37
CA SER A 304 110.43 5.09 135.62
C SER A 304 109.25 4.10 135.63
N SER A 305 108.14 4.42 134.94
CA SER A 305 106.86 3.70 135.07
C SER A 305 106.69 2.50 134.11
N ILE A 306 107.52 2.39 133.08
CA ILE A 306 107.36 1.41 131.99
C ILE A 306 107.72 -0.03 132.42
N SER A 307 108.44 -0.21 133.52
CA SER A 307 108.70 -1.54 134.11
C SER A 307 107.43 -2.32 134.48
N ALA A 308 106.32 -1.61 134.77
CA ALA A 308 105.05 -2.23 135.17
C ALA A 308 104.21 -2.80 134.00
N ALA A 309 104.45 -2.36 132.75
CA ALA A 309 103.57 -2.66 131.61
C ALA A 309 103.74 -4.09 131.04
N ALA A 310 104.85 -4.77 131.33
CA ALA A 310 105.17 -6.08 130.75
C ALA A 310 104.21 -7.21 131.20
N ASN A 311 103.50 -7.05 132.33
CA ASN A 311 102.57 -8.07 132.84
C ASN A 311 101.18 -8.06 132.17
N GLN A 312 100.77 -6.98 131.50
CA GLN A 312 99.42 -6.86 130.90
C GLN A 312 99.28 -7.56 129.54
N MET A 313 100.39 -7.84 128.86
CA MET A 313 100.41 -8.42 127.50
C MET A 313 99.90 -9.86 127.42
N ALA A 314 99.97 -10.61 128.53
CA ALA A 314 99.48 -12.00 128.58
C ALA A 314 97.95 -12.12 128.43
N SER A 315 97.20 -11.04 128.68
CA SER A 315 95.73 -11.04 128.61
C SER A 315 95.16 -10.82 127.20
N ALA A 316 95.96 -10.31 126.26
CA ALA A 316 95.51 -9.94 124.91
C ALA A 316 95.32 -11.15 123.96
N ALA A 317 96.01 -12.27 124.22
CA ALA A 317 95.93 -13.47 123.38
C ALA A 317 94.53 -14.16 123.42
N GLY A 318 93.73 -13.93 124.47
CA GLY A 318 92.38 -14.46 124.59
C GLY A 318 91.33 -13.79 123.69
N GLY A 319 91.53 -12.51 123.33
CA GLY A 319 90.58 -11.76 122.49
C GLY A 319 90.57 -12.19 121.01
N ILE A 320 91.65 -12.80 120.53
CA ILE A 320 91.79 -13.23 119.13
C ILE A 320 90.91 -14.45 118.80
N GLY A 321 90.60 -15.31 119.78
CA GLY A 321 89.70 -16.46 119.58
C GLY A 321 88.24 -16.05 119.31
N GLN A 322 87.78 -14.96 119.92
CA GLN A 322 86.41 -14.47 119.77
C GLN A 322 86.13 -13.87 118.38
N SER A 323 87.14 -13.27 117.75
CA SER A 323 87.05 -12.73 116.38
C SER A 323 86.88 -13.81 115.30
N ALA A 324 87.40 -15.03 115.52
CA ALA A 324 87.26 -16.13 114.59
C ALA A 324 85.82 -16.69 114.53
N ASP A 325 85.11 -16.67 115.67
CA ASP A 325 83.71 -17.12 115.75
C ASP A 325 82.75 -16.16 115.02
N HIS A 326 82.98 -14.84 115.10
CA HIS A 326 82.18 -13.85 114.37
C HIS A 326 82.28 -13.98 112.85
N LEU A 327 83.46 -14.31 112.32
CA LEU A 327 83.65 -14.50 110.87
C LEU A 327 82.89 -15.73 110.35
N LYS A 328 82.84 -16.81 111.15
CA LYS A 328 82.07 -18.01 110.83
C LYS A 328 80.56 -17.74 110.77
N ALA A 329 80.05 -16.89 111.67
CA ALA A 329 78.65 -16.47 111.67
C ALA A 329 78.29 -15.67 110.41
N ALA A 330 79.12 -14.68 110.04
CA ALA A 330 78.89 -13.85 108.85
C ALA A 330 78.88 -14.67 107.54
N ILE A 331 79.75 -15.68 107.42
CA ILE A 331 79.75 -16.60 106.26
C ILE A 331 78.48 -17.46 106.23
N GLY A 332 77.95 -17.85 107.40
CA GLY A 332 76.68 -18.57 107.51
C GLY A 332 75.49 -17.73 107.01
N GLU A 333 75.45 -16.47 107.42
CA GLU A 333 74.42 -15.51 107.02
C GLU A 333 74.48 -15.21 105.51
N PHE A 334 75.69 -15.01 104.96
CA PHE A 334 75.88 -14.83 103.52
C PHE A 334 75.39 -16.02 102.70
N LYS A 335 75.68 -17.26 103.14
CA LYS A 335 75.19 -18.47 102.47
C LYS A 335 73.66 -18.54 102.48
N SER A 336 73.01 -18.13 103.57
CA SER A 336 71.55 -18.08 103.68
C SER A 336 70.96 -17.08 102.69
N SER A 337 71.45 -15.83 102.69
CA SER A 337 70.94 -14.78 101.81
C SER A 337 71.12 -15.10 100.33
N VAL A 338 72.24 -15.72 99.94
CA VAL A 338 72.44 -16.18 98.55
C VAL A 338 71.50 -17.33 98.19
N GLY A 339 71.22 -18.24 99.13
CA GLY A 339 70.22 -19.29 98.96
C GLY A 339 68.83 -18.72 98.70
N GLU A 340 68.41 -17.75 99.51
CA GLU A 340 67.11 -17.07 99.37
C GLU A 340 66.98 -16.33 98.03
N VAL A 341 68.04 -15.62 97.58
CA VAL A 341 68.03 -14.94 96.28
C VAL A 341 67.94 -15.92 95.12
N LEU A 342 68.64 -17.05 95.18
CA LEU A 342 68.60 -18.07 94.13
C LEU A 342 67.24 -18.79 94.10
N ASP A 343 66.64 -19.06 95.25
CA ASP A 343 65.30 -19.64 95.34
C ASP A 343 64.24 -18.65 94.82
N GLY A 344 64.35 -17.36 95.16
CA GLY A 344 63.49 -16.31 94.61
C GLY A 344 63.60 -16.19 93.09
N LEU A 345 64.82 -16.16 92.54
CA LEU A 345 65.05 -16.14 91.09
C LEU A 345 64.46 -17.36 90.39
N LYS A 346 64.62 -18.56 90.98
CA LYS A 346 64.05 -19.79 90.43
C LYS A 346 62.53 -19.74 90.42
N GLN A 347 61.91 -19.18 91.44
CA GLN A 347 60.47 -19.03 91.54
C GLN A 347 59.92 -17.99 90.55
N ASP A 348 60.59 -16.85 90.39
CA ASP A 348 60.21 -15.81 89.43
C ASP A 348 60.37 -16.29 87.98
N LEU A 349 61.43 -17.04 87.68
CA LEU A 349 61.62 -17.68 86.37
C LEU A 349 60.55 -18.72 86.09
N ALA A 350 60.22 -19.57 87.07
CA ALA A 350 59.13 -20.54 86.94
C ALA A 350 57.79 -19.84 86.69
N GLY A 351 57.45 -18.81 87.47
CA GLY A 351 56.22 -18.04 87.30
C GLY A 351 56.16 -17.30 85.96
N THR A 352 57.28 -16.76 85.48
CA THR A 352 57.35 -16.12 84.15
C THR A 352 57.15 -17.13 83.02
N ILE A 353 57.74 -18.32 83.13
CA ILE A 353 57.58 -19.40 82.15
C ILE A 353 56.14 -19.90 82.12
N ASP A 354 55.51 -20.07 83.29
CA ASP A 354 54.09 -20.47 83.38
C ASP A 354 53.17 -19.42 82.75
N ASN A 355 53.36 -18.14 83.06
CA ASN A 355 52.59 -17.03 82.47
C ASN A 355 52.79 -16.93 80.94
N MET A 356 54.01 -17.14 80.45
CA MET A 356 54.31 -17.21 79.02
C MET A 356 53.64 -18.42 78.36
N GLY A 357 53.70 -19.58 79.01
CA GLY A 357 53.06 -20.81 78.53
C GLY A 357 51.55 -20.63 78.41
N GLU A 358 50.91 -20.09 79.44
CA GLU A 358 49.47 -19.82 79.43
C GLU A 358 49.09 -18.80 78.36
N SER A 359 49.86 -17.72 78.22
CA SER A 359 49.66 -16.70 77.19
C SER A 359 49.80 -17.29 75.78
N PHE A 360 50.83 -18.11 75.55
CA PHE A 360 51.06 -18.75 74.27
C PHE A 360 49.93 -19.73 73.92
N THR A 361 49.51 -20.57 74.85
CA THR A 361 48.38 -21.50 74.67
C THR A 361 47.10 -20.74 74.35
N ARG A 362 46.79 -19.67 75.09
CA ARG A 362 45.61 -18.83 74.84
C ARG A 362 45.68 -18.19 73.46
N ASN A 363 46.85 -17.66 73.07
CA ASN A 363 47.02 -17.01 71.77
C ASN A 363 46.87 -18.01 70.62
N MET A 364 47.44 -19.21 70.75
CA MET A 364 47.34 -20.23 69.72
C MET A 364 45.92 -20.81 69.61
N SER A 365 45.19 -20.91 70.73
CA SER A 365 43.76 -21.23 70.73
C SER A 365 42.92 -20.18 70.00
N ASN A 366 43.19 -18.89 70.24
CA ASN A 366 42.50 -17.79 69.55
C ASN A 366 42.81 -17.77 68.05
N ILE A 367 44.06 -18.01 67.65
CA ILE A 367 44.47 -18.12 66.24
C ILE A 367 43.76 -19.30 65.57
N SER A 368 43.75 -20.46 66.21
CA SER A 368 43.06 -21.66 65.69
C SER A 368 41.56 -21.40 65.48
N THR A 369 40.92 -20.75 66.45
CA THR A 369 39.49 -20.40 66.38
C THR A 369 39.22 -19.37 65.27
N THR A 370 40.03 -18.31 65.19
CA THR A 370 39.91 -17.27 64.16
C THR A 370 40.14 -17.84 62.76
N MET A 371 41.14 -18.71 62.60
CA MET A 371 41.39 -19.42 61.33
C MET A 371 40.21 -20.30 60.95
N ALA A 372 39.67 -21.10 61.88
CA ALA A 372 38.51 -21.94 61.62
C ALA A 372 37.29 -21.12 61.17
N GLN A 373 37.03 -19.98 61.83
CA GLN A 373 35.97 -19.05 61.44
C GLN A 373 36.20 -18.41 60.06
N ALA A 374 37.43 -17.98 59.77
CA ALA A 374 37.79 -17.41 58.46
C ALA A 374 37.63 -18.45 57.35
N THR A 375 38.10 -19.68 57.57
CA THR A 375 37.94 -20.79 56.61
C THR A 375 36.46 -21.12 56.40
N ALA A 376 35.65 -21.15 57.45
CA ALA A 376 34.20 -21.35 57.33
C ALA A 376 33.52 -20.20 56.56
N GLY A 377 33.91 -18.96 56.81
CA GLY A 377 33.40 -17.78 56.10
C GLY A 377 33.76 -17.80 54.61
N ILE A 378 34.99 -18.18 54.27
CA ILE A 378 35.43 -18.36 52.87
C ILE A 378 34.64 -19.48 52.20
N SER A 379 34.48 -20.63 52.87
CA SER A 379 33.67 -21.74 52.34
C SER A 379 32.24 -21.30 52.04
N GLY A 380 31.60 -20.59 52.97
CA GLY A 380 30.23 -20.08 52.76
C GLY A 380 30.15 -19.04 51.62
N ALA A 381 31.16 -18.20 51.46
CA ALA A 381 31.22 -17.25 50.33
C ALA A 381 31.40 -17.97 48.98
N VAL A 382 32.23 -19.02 48.94
CA VAL A 382 32.43 -19.87 47.75
C VAL A 382 31.16 -20.65 47.40
N ASP A 383 30.46 -21.19 48.40
CA ASP A 383 29.17 -21.89 48.18
C ASP A 383 28.12 -20.92 47.60
N ASN A 384 28.00 -19.72 48.16
CA ASN A 384 27.11 -18.68 47.63
C ASN A 384 27.49 -18.24 46.20
N LEU A 385 28.79 -18.11 45.92
CA LEU A 385 29.26 -17.79 44.57
C LEU A 385 28.91 -18.91 43.59
N SER A 386 29.14 -20.17 43.97
CA SER A 386 28.82 -21.35 43.17
C SER A 386 27.32 -21.43 42.86
N GLU A 387 26.47 -21.19 43.85
CA GLU A 387 25.01 -21.16 43.67
C GLU A 387 24.58 -20.03 42.72
N ASN A 388 25.11 -18.82 42.90
CA ASN A 388 24.78 -17.67 42.05
C ASN A 388 25.27 -17.84 40.61
N VAL A 389 26.47 -18.41 40.42
CA VAL A 389 26.99 -18.77 39.09
C VAL A 389 26.11 -19.85 38.45
N GLY A 390 25.67 -20.85 39.22
CA GLY A 390 24.74 -21.88 38.76
C GLY A 390 23.41 -21.29 38.28
N LYS A 391 22.80 -20.39 39.06
CA LYS A 391 21.57 -19.67 38.67
C LYS A 391 21.78 -18.82 37.42
N THR A 392 22.92 -18.13 37.32
CA THR A 392 23.25 -17.31 36.15
C THR A 392 23.39 -18.16 34.90
N MET A 393 24.10 -19.30 34.98
CA MET A 393 24.25 -20.21 33.84
C MET A 393 22.92 -20.85 33.41
N ALA A 394 22.06 -21.21 34.36
CA ALA A 394 20.71 -21.69 34.06
C ALA A 394 19.87 -20.60 33.34
N SER A 395 19.95 -19.36 33.80
CA SER A 395 19.27 -18.23 33.14
C SER A 395 19.82 -17.95 31.74
N VAL A 396 21.14 -18.06 31.55
CA VAL A 396 21.78 -17.92 30.23
C VAL A 396 21.34 -19.04 29.29
N GLN A 397 21.29 -20.28 29.77
CA GLN A 397 20.81 -21.43 29.00
C GLN A 397 19.37 -21.21 28.53
N GLN A 398 18.48 -20.80 29.45
CA GLN A 398 17.08 -20.52 29.13
C GLN A 398 16.95 -19.37 28.12
N SER A 399 17.70 -18.28 28.31
CA SER A 399 17.68 -17.14 27.37
C SER A 399 18.17 -17.55 25.98
N ASN A 400 19.11 -18.48 25.90
CA ASN A 400 19.64 -18.97 24.62
C ASN A 400 18.62 -19.88 23.91
N GLU A 401 17.91 -20.74 24.65
CA GLU A 401 16.80 -21.54 24.11
C GLU A 401 15.69 -20.64 23.53
N ILE A 402 15.27 -19.62 24.28
CA ILE A 402 14.26 -18.64 23.80
C ILE A 402 14.77 -17.93 22.54
N SER A 403 16.04 -17.53 22.50
CA SER A 403 16.63 -16.84 21.34
C SER A 403 16.66 -17.72 20.09
N ILE A 404 16.97 -19.01 20.26
CA ILE A 404 16.94 -19.99 19.16
C ILE A 404 15.51 -20.19 18.65
N GLU A 405 14.52 -20.26 19.55
CA GLU A 405 13.11 -20.38 19.18
C GLU A 405 12.63 -19.14 18.39
N ILE A 406 12.94 -17.94 18.86
CA ILE A 406 12.63 -16.68 18.17
C ILE A 406 13.29 -16.65 16.79
N GLN A 407 14.58 -17.02 16.69
CA GLN A 407 15.27 -17.07 15.41
C GLN A 407 14.64 -18.07 14.44
N LYS A 408 14.25 -19.27 14.90
CA LYS A 408 13.53 -20.25 14.07
C LYS A 408 12.20 -19.70 13.57
N LYS A 409 11.43 -19.05 14.44
CA LYS A 409 10.13 -18.47 14.08
C LYS A 409 10.29 -17.34 13.07
N ALA A 410 11.23 -16.42 13.32
CA ALA A 410 11.53 -15.32 12.40
C ALA A 410 12.01 -15.83 11.03
N GLN A 411 12.85 -16.87 11.02
CA GLN A 411 13.27 -17.51 9.77
C GLN A 411 12.10 -18.17 9.03
N GLY A 412 11.16 -18.79 9.75
CA GLY A 412 9.93 -19.33 9.18
C GLY A 412 9.04 -18.26 8.56
N GLU A 413 8.78 -17.18 9.28
CA GLU A 413 8.01 -16.02 8.78
C GLU A 413 8.70 -15.36 7.59
N PHE A 414 10.03 -15.25 7.61
CA PHE A 414 10.81 -14.75 6.48
C PHE A 414 10.66 -15.62 5.23
N LEU A 415 10.71 -16.96 5.38
CA LEU A 415 10.49 -17.87 4.25
C LEU A 415 9.09 -17.74 3.66
N VAL A 416 8.05 -17.65 4.50
CA VAL A 416 6.66 -17.44 4.05
C VAL A 416 6.52 -16.11 3.30
N THR A 417 7.06 -15.03 3.88
CA THR A 417 7.01 -13.69 3.26
C THR A 417 7.78 -13.67 1.94
N SER A 418 8.95 -14.30 1.87
CA SER A 418 9.76 -14.42 0.66
C SER A 418 9.04 -15.22 -0.42
N SER A 419 8.39 -16.34 -0.06
CA SER A 419 7.59 -17.13 -0.99
C SER A 419 6.43 -16.34 -1.56
N SER A 420 5.70 -15.60 -0.72
CA SER A 420 4.58 -14.75 -1.17
C SER A 420 5.08 -13.60 -2.05
N LEU A 421 6.24 -13.01 -1.74
CA LEU A 421 6.84 -11.99 -2.59
C LEU A 421 7.21 -12.57 -3.97
N ILE A 422 7.80 -13.76 -4.01
CA ILE A 422 8.13 -14.45 -5.27
C ILE A 422 6.88 -14.69 -6.11
N GLU A 423 5.81 -15.20 -5.49
CA GLU A 423 4.53 -15.45 -6.17
C GLU A 423 3.92 -14.16 -6.73
N ASN A 424 3.93 -13.08 -5.95
CA ASN A 424 3.46 -11.77 -6.41
C ASN A 424 4.32 -11.21 -7.56
N VAL A 425 5.64 -11.36 -7.51
CA VAL A 425 6.55 -10.92 -8.58
C VAL A 425 6.34 -11.74 -9.85
N GLU A 426 6.09 -13.05 -9.73
CA GLU A 426 5.76 -13.91 -10.88
C GLU A 426 4.42 -13.51 -11.51
N ALA A 427 3.39 -13.28 -10.69
CA ALA A 427 2.10 -12.79 -11.16
C ALA A 427 2.24 -11.43 -11.86
N MET A 428 3.01 -10.51 -11.29
CA MET A 428 3.27 -9.20 -11.90
C MET A 428 4.04 -9.32 -13.23
N THR A 429 4.99 -10.26 -13.32
CA THR A 429 5.73 -10.53 -14.55
C THR A 429 4.81 -11.07 -15.64
N THR A 430 3.87 -11.95 -15.30
CA THR A 430 2.84 -12.45 -16.21
C THR A 430 1.94 -11.31 -16.68
N LEU A 431 1.43 -10.48 -15.76
CA LEU A 431 0.58 -9.34 -16.09
C LEU A 431 1.28 -8.35 -17.03
N VAL A 432 2.58 -8.09 -16.83
CA VAL A 432 3.38 -7.23 -17.71
C VAL A 432 3.56 -7.85 -19.09
N ASN A 433 3.75 -9.16 -19.19
CA ASN A 433 3.83 -9.86 -20.47
C ASN A 433 2.51 -9.79 -21.24
N ASP A 434 1.39 -10.02 -20.56
CA ASP A 434 0.05 -9.92 -21.14
C ASP A 434 -0.26 -8.49 -21.59
N LEU A 435 0.08 -7.49 -20.75
CA LEU A 435 -0.08 -6.08 -21.09
C LEU A 435 0.74 -5.72 -22.34
N ARG A 436 1.98 -6.19 -22.42
CA ARG A 436 2.84 -6.00 -23.61
C ARG A 436 2.19 -6.61 -24.86
N GLU A 437 1.65 -7.82 -24.75
CA GLU A 437 0.99 -8.50 -25.87
C GLU A 437 -0.30 -7.79 -26.32
N ASN A 438 -1.10 -7.32 -25.36
CA ASN A 438 -2.29 -6.51 -25.62
C ASN A 438 -1.93 -5.17 -26.28
N ILE A 439 -0.87 -4.49 -25.83
CA ILE A 439 -0.37 -3.26 -26.46
C ILE A 439 0.10 -3.53 -27.90
N LEU A 440 0.86 -4.60 -28.15
CA LEU A 440 1.30 -4.97 -29.49
C LEU A 440 0.11 -5.28 -30.42
N SER A 441 -0.87 -6.02 -29.91
CA SER A 441 -2.11 -6.32 -30.64
C SER A 441 -2.92 -5.07 -30.92
N GLY A 442 -3.06 -4.17 -29.94
CA GLY A 442 -3.72 -2.87 -30.10
C GLY A 442 -3.02 -1.99 -31.13
N LEU A 443 -1.69 -1.88 -31.08
CA LEU A 443 -0.90 -1.14 -32.06
C LEU A 443 -1.03 -1.74 -33.47
N ARG A 444 -1.04 -3.07 -33.61
CA ARG A 444 -1.34 -3.74 -34.89
C ARG A 444 -2.73 -3.40 -35.39
N ALA A 445 -3.74 -3.46 -34.53
CA ALA A 445 -5.11 -3.13 -34.88
C ALA A 445 -5.22 -1.66 -35.34
N VAL A 446 -4.59 -0.72 -34.64
CA VAL A 446 -4.53 0.70 -35.03
C VAL A 446 -3.82 0.87 -36.37
N SER A 447 -2.71 0.16 -36.62
CA SER A 447 -2.00 0.19 -37.91
C SER A 447 -2.84 -0.38 -39.06
N GLU A 448 -3.54 -1.49 -38.84
CA GLU A 448 -4.50 -2.07 -39.80
C GLU A 448 -5.65 -1.08 -40.07
N ASN A 449 -6.18 -0.45 -39.03
CA ASN A 449 -7.25 0.52 -39.15
C ASN A 449 -6.77 1.79 -39.88
N GLY A 450 -5.54 2.23 -39.63
CA GLY A 450 -4.89 3.31 -40.38
C GLY A 450 -4.76 2.97 -41.85
N ARG A 451 -4.32 1.75 -42.20
CA ARG A 451 -4.29 1.27 -43.60
C ARG A 451 -5.69 1.24 -44.23
N ARG A 452 -6.70 0.77 -43.50
CA ARG A 452 -8.11 0.81 -43.96
C ARG A 452 -8.58 2.24 -44.19
N MET A 453 -8.26 3.17 -43.31
CA MET A 453 -8.63 4.59 -43.45
C MET A 453 -7.98 5.23 -44.67
N VAL A 454 -6.70 4.96 -44.94
CA VAL A 454 -6.03 5.37 -46.19
C VAL A 454 -6.72 4.77 -47.43
N SER A 455 -7.15 3.50 -47.37
CA SER A 455 -7.90 2.88 -48.47
C SER A 455 -9.30 3.50 -48.66
N LEU A 456 -9.93 3.91 -47.55
CA LEU A 456 -11.24 4.57 -47.54
C LEU A 456 -11.14 5.96 -48.15
N ASP A 457 -10.12 6.72 -47.77
CA ASP A 457 -9.79 8.04 -48.33
C ASP A 457 -9.61 7.96 -49.84
N LYS A 458 -8.86 6.96 -50.32
CA LYS A 458 -8.70 6.71 -51.76
C LYS A 458 -10.01 6.37 -52.47
N ARG A 459 -10.90 5.59 -51.83
CA ARG A 459 -12.25 5.30 -52.37
C ARG A 459 -13.13 6.53 -52.40
N TYR A 460 -13.10 7.37 -51.36
CA TYR A 460 -13.86 8.61 -51.31
C TYR A 460 -13.37 9.60 -52.37
N SER A 461 -12.05 9.73 -52.54
CA SER A 461 -11.46 10.54 -53.61
C SER A 461 -11.91 10.09 -55.00
N ASP A 462 -11.89 8.79 -55.29
CA ASP A 462 -12.38 8.21 -56.56
C ASP A 462 -13.88 8.45 -56.77
N VAL A 463 -14.70 8.36 -55.71
CA VAL A 463 -16.13 8.68 -55.76
C VAL A 463 -16.36 10.17 -56.01
N VAL A 464 -15.62 11.05 -55.34
CA VAL A 464 -15.70 12.50 -55.54
C VAL A 464 -15.28 12.86 -56.96
N GLU A 465 -14.22 12.26 -57.50
CA GLU A 465 -13.80 12.47 -58.89
C GLU A 465 -14.86 11.99 -59.89
N LYS A 466 -15.43 10.79 -59.67
CA LYS A 466 -16.53 10.27 -60.51
C LYS A 466 -17.80 11.11 -60.40
N ALA A 467 -18.11 11.64 -59.22
CA ALA A 467 -19.22 12.55 -59.01
C ALA A 467 -18.99 13.89 -59.70
N ALA A 468 -17.76 14.43 -59.65
CA ALA A 468 -17.38 15.65 -60.38
C ALA A 468 -17.49 15.44 -61.90
N ARG A 469 -17.01 14.31 -62.43
CA ARG A 469 -17.18 13.95 -63.85
C ARG A 469 -18.65 13.76 -64.23
N SER A 470 -19.46 13.20 -63.34
CA SER A 470 -20.90 13.05 -63.58
C SER A 470 -21.63 14.39 -63.53
N ALA A 471 -21.23 15.29 -62.64
CA ALA A 471 -21.73 16.66 -62.57
C ALA A 471 -21.38 17.43 -63.85
N ASP A 472 -20.13 17.33 -64.32
CA ASP A 472 -19.68 17.91 -65.58
C ASP A 472 -20.44 17.31 -66.78
N ALA A 473 -20.67 15.99 -66.81
CA ALA A 473 -21.48 15.35 -67.83
C ALA A 473 -22.96 15.78 -67.79
N LEU A 474 -23.53 15.98 -66.60
CA LEU A 474 -24.88 16.51 -66.41
C LEU A 474 -24.97 17.99 -66.81
N GLU A 475 -23.92 18.78 -66.54
CA GLU A 475 -23.82 20.17 -66.96
C GLU A 475 -23.72 20.28 -68.48
N GLN A 476 -22.87 19.45 -69.12
CA GLN A 476 -22.81 19.31 -70.58
C GLN A 476 -24.14 18.83 -71.18
N LEU A 477 -24.83 17.88 -70.55
CA LEU A 477 -26.15 17.41 -71.01
C LEU A 477 -27.22 18.50 -70.84
N SER A 478 -27.19 19.24 -69.73
CA SER A 478 -28.01 20.42 -69.47
C SER A 478 -27.76 21.49 -70.52
N GLU A 479 -26.50 21.80 -70.83
CA GLU A 479 -26.13 22.78 -71.84
C GLU A 479 -26.53 22.32 -73.24
N ARG A 480 -26.43 21.02 -73.54
CA ARG A 480 -26.92 20.42 -74.78
C ARG A 480 -28.44 20.48 -74.89
N LEU A 481 -29.17 20.24 -73.79
CA LEU A 481 -30.62 20.42 -73.71
C LEU A 481 -31.03 21.89 -73.85
N LYS A 482 -30.30 22.80 -73.23
CA LYS A 482 -30.51 24.25 -73.32
C LYS A 482 -30.23 24.76 -74.73
N ASN A 483 -29.19 24.24 -75.39
CA ASN A 483 -28.91 24.50 -76.80
C ASN A 483 -29.98 23.90 -77.72
N MET A 484 -30.53 22.71 -77.43
CA MET A 484 -31.70 22.17 -78.16
C MET A 484 -32.99 22.97 -77.89
N GLN A 485 -33.09 23.65 -76.76
CA GLN A 485 -34.24 24.49 -76.41
C GLN A 485 -34.14 25.91 -77.01
N LEU A 486 -32.94 26.47 -77.11
CA LEU A 486 -32.66 27.73 -77.83
C LEU A 486 -32.61 27.54 -79.36
N SER A 487 -32.22 26.36 -79.82
CA SER A 487 -32.19 25.96 -81.23
C SER A 487 -33.31 24.93 -81.43
N SER A 488 -34.56 25.40 -81.43
CA SER A 488 -35.67 24.51 -81.74
C SER A 488 -35.38 23.83 -83.08
N PRO A 489 -35.39 22.49 -83.19
CA PRO A 489 -35.16 21.79 -84.46
C PRO A 489 -36.25 22.11 -85.49
N LEU A 490 -37.35 22.76 -85.06
CA LEU A 490 -38.41 23.27 -85.92
C LEU A 490 -38.16 24.70 -86.41
N GLN A 491 -37.20 25.46 -85.88
CA GLN A 491 -36.95 26.84 -86.30
C GLN A 491 -36.43 26.92 -87.74
N PRO A 492 -35.38 26.18 -88.16
CA PRO A 492 -34.95 26.19 -89.56
C PRO A 492 -35.98 25.54 -90.50
N ALA A 493 -36.77 24.56 -90.02
CA ALA A 493 -37.83 23.93 -90.82
C ALA A 493 -39.05 24.85 -91.03
N VAL A 494 -39.44 25.62 -90.01
CA VAL A 494 -40.51 26.62 -90.07
C VAL A 494 -40.05 27.85 -90.86
N GLU A 495 -38.79 28.24 -90.76
CA GLU A 495 -38.22 29.35 -91.53
C GLU A 495 -38.00 28.98 -93.01
N GLN A 496 -37.64 27.71 -93.32
CA GLN A 496 -37.68 27.16 -94.68
C GLN A 496 -39.11 27.09 -95.23
N MET A 497 -40.10 26.65 -94.43
CA MET A 497 -41.50 26.64 -94.85
C MET A 497 -42.04 28.07 -95.07
N LEU A 498 -41.69 29.03 -94.23
CA LEU A 498 -42.06 30.45 -94.41
C LEU A 498 -41.42 31.03 -95.68
N GLN A 499 -40.13 30.77 -95.95
CA GLN A 499 -39.48 31.16 -97.21
C GLN A 499 -40.10 30.48 -98.43
N GLN A 500 -40.50 29.20 -98.34
CA GLN A 500 -41.15 28.47 -99.44
C GLN A 500 -42.57 28.97 -99.74
N VAL A 501 -43.33 29.34 -98.71
CA VAL A 501 -44.67 29.95 -98.87
C VAL A 501 -44.56 31.35 -99.47
N GLU A 502 -43.54 32.12 -99.09
CA GLU A 502 -43.29 33.47 -99.65
C GLU A 502 -42.80 33.44 -101.10
N THR A 503 -41.95 32.47 -101.47
CA THR A 503 -41.52 32.25 -102.86
C THR A 503 -42.64 31.69 -103.75
N SER A 504 -43.51 30.83 -103.19
CA SER A 504 -44.70 30.34 -103.90
C SER A 504 -45.73 31.47 -104.09
N SER A 505 -45.94 32.33 -103.09
CA SER A 505 -46.81 33.50 -103.15
C SER A 505 -46.33 34.54 -104.17
N SER A 506 -45.04 34.85 -104.20
CA SER A 506 -44.45 35.77 -105.19
C SER A 506 -44.47 35.19 -106.62
N SER A 507 -44.34 33.86 -106.76
CA SER A 507 -44.50 33.17 -108.04
C SER A 507 -45.95 33.20 -108.53
N LEU A 508 -46.94 32.96 -107.66
CA LEU A 508 -48.36 33.10 -107.99
C LEU A 508 -48.73 34.55 -108.36
N SER A 509 -48.23 35.55 -107.62
CA SER A 509 -48.47 36.97 -107.92
C SER A 509 -47.87 37.40 -109.27
N ASN A 510 -46.71 36.84 -109.64
CA ASN A 510 -46.11 37.08 -110.96
C ASN A 510 -46.89 36.37 -112.08
N ILE A 511 -47.38 35.16 -111.86
CA ILE A 511 -48.26 34.45 -112.81
C ILE A 511 -49.56 35.25 -112.99
N ASP A 512 -50.14 35.78 -111.92
CA ASP A 512 -51.36 36.59 -111.99
C ASP A 512 -51.12 37.90 -112.78
N ARG A 513 -49.97 38.56 -112.58
CA ARG A 513 -49.54 39.70 -113.41
C ARG A 513 -49.33 39.34 -114.89
N HIS A 514 -48.76 38.18 -115.19
CA HIS A 514 -48.54 37.73 -116.57
C HIS A 514 -49.86 37.32 -117.23
N ILE A 515 -50.80 36.72 -116.49
CA ILE A 515 -52.16 36.43 -116.96
C ILE A 515 -52.93 37.73 -117.20
N LEU A 516 -52.79 38.75 -116.34
CA LEU A 516 -53.37 40.08 -116.54
C LEU A 516 -52.74 40.81 -117.74
N ALA A 517 -51.42 40.69 -117.94
CA ALA A 517 -50.73 41.24 -119.10
C ALA A 517 -51.13 40.52 -120.40
N LEU A 518 -51.33 39.20 -120.35
CA LEU A 518 -51.92 38.42 -121.45
C LEU A 518 -53.34 38.88 -121.74
N LYS A 519 -54.16 39.11 -120.71
CA LYS A 519 -55.54 39.60 -120.85
C LYS A 519 -55.60 41.01 -121.45
N GLN A 520 -54.78 41.94 -120.98
CA GLN A 520 -54.69 43.31 -121.54
C GLN A 520 -54.16 43.33 -122.98
N ARG A 521 -53.25 42.41 -123.33
CA ARG A 521 -52.76 42.26 -124.72
C ARG A 521 -53.75 41.56 -125.64
N LEU A 522 -54.69 40.78 -125.08
CA LEU A 522 -55.75 40.09 -125.84
C LEU A 522 -56.99 40.97 -126.07
N ASP A 523 -57.30 41.90 -125.16
CA ASP A 523 -58.39 42.89 -125.32
C ASP A 523 -58.00 44.10 -126.21
N GLY A 524 -56.71 44.23 -126.55
CA GLY A 524 -56.19 45.25 -127.46
C GLY A 524 -56.14 44.78 -128.93
N SER A 525 -57.24 45.00 -129.64
CA SER A 525 -57.41 44.97 -131.11
C SER A 525 -56.16 45.38 -131.93
N ASP A 526 -55.50 44.45 -132.64
CA ASP A 526 -55.48 44.32 -134.12
C ASP A 526 -54.69 43.06 -134.56
N HIS A 527 -55.08 42.45 -135.68
CA HIS A 527 -54.64 41.12 -136.11
C HIS A 527 -53.29 41.10 -136.84
N SER A 528 -52.52 40.02 -136.58
CA SER A 528 -51.52 39.39 -137.48
C SER A 528 -50.00 39.51 -137.23
N GLU A 529 -49.52 39.74 -135.99
CA GLU A 529 -48.07 39.54 -135.72
C GLU A 529 -47.68 38.88 -134.38
N HIS A 530 -48.63 38.41 -133.55
CA HIS A 530 -48.31 38.02 -132.16
C HIS A 530 -48.59 36.55 -131.76
N ILE A 531 -48.80 35.63 -132.71
CA ILE A 531 -48.88 34.18 -132.37
C ILE A 531 -47.55 33.64 -131.82
N GLY A 532 -46.41 34.18 -132.26
CA GLY A 532 -45.09 33.83 -131.72
C GLY A 532 -44.91 34.28 -130.27
N ASP A 533 -45.39 35.48 -129.95
CA ASP A 533 -45.24 36.07 -128.60
C ASP A 533 -46.19 35.43 -127.59
N ILE A 534 -47.42 35.07 -127.99
CA ILE A 534 -48.34 34.32 -127.14
C ILE A 534 -47.82 32.90 -126.86
N ARG A 535 -47.20 32.24 -127.86
CA ARG A 535 -46.56 30.93 -127.68
C ARG A 535 -45.37 31.02 -126.72
N ASN A 536 -44.55 32.07 -126.80
CA ASN A 536 -43.46 32.30 -125.86
C ASN A 536 -43.97 32.59 -124.44
N ALA A 537 -45.00 33.42 -124.30
CA ALA A 537 -45.58 33.73 -122.98
C ALA A 537 -46.24 32.50 -122.33
N LEU A 538 -46.96 31.67 -123.10
CA LEU A 538 -47.50 30.39 -122.62
C LEU A 538 -46.40 29.38 -122.31
N GLY A 539 -45.33 29.33 -123.11
CA GLY A 539 -44.16 28.50 -122.83
C GLY A 539 -43.45 28.89 -121.55
N GLU A 540 -43.37 30.19 -121.23
CA GLU A 540 -42.77 30.69 -119.99
C GLU A 540 -43.64 30.38 -118.75
N VAL A 541 -44.97 30.43 -118.89
CA VAL A 541 -45.90 30.01 -117.83
C VAL A 541 -45.82 28.49 -117.58
N ILE A 542 -45.77 27.69 -118.65
CA ILE A 542 -45.65 26.22 -118.55
C ILE A 542 -44.31 25.81 -117.92
N GLY A 543 -43.19 26.41 -118.37
CA GLY A 543 -41.87 26.12 -117.81
C GLY A 543 -41.75 26.48 -116.33
N ARG A 544 -42.49 27.50 -115.85
CA ARG A 544 -42.53 27.85 -114.43
C ARG A 544 -43.46 26.93 -113.62
N LEU A 545 -44.54 26.42 -114.21
CA LEU A 545 -45.39 25.39 -113.59
C LEU A 545 -44.65 24.05 -113.45
N GLU A 546 -43.83 23.66 -114.44
CA GLU A 546 -42.93 22.50 -114.31
C GLU A 546 -41.83 22.71 -113.25
N GLY A 547 -41.33 23.94 -113.12
CA GLY A 547 -40.40 24.31 -112.04
C GLY A 547 -41.00 24.14 -110.64
N ILE A 548 -42.30 24.43 -110.48
CA ILE A 548 -43.05 24.22 -109.24
C ILE A 548 -43.33 22.71 -108.99
N ASP A 549 -43.67 21.92 -110.01
CA ASP A 549 -43.85 20.45 -109.88
C ASP A 549 -42.55 19.74 -109.46
N SER A 550 -41.41 20.16 -110.02
CA SER A 550 -40.09 19.64 -109.66
C SER A 550 -39.72 19.92 -108.20
N GLN A 551 -40.05 21.12 -107.69
CA GLN A 551 -39.83 21.51 -106.29
C GLN A 551 -40.73 20.72 -105.32
N LEU A 552 -41.99 20.43 -105.70
CA LEU A 552 -42.93 19.60 -104.94
C LEU A 552 -42.53 18.12 -104.89
N LYS A 553 -41.95 17.58 -105.97
CA LYS A 553 -41.42 16.20 -105.96
C LYS A 553 -40.19 16.04 -105.08
N LYS A 554 -39.35 17.07 -104.99
CA LYS A 554 -38.12 17.03 -104.16
C LYS A 554 -38.43 16.97 -102.67
N THR A 555 -39.57 17.52 -102.24
CA THR A 555 -40.06 17.50 -100.84
C THR A 555 -40.72 16.17 -100.44
N SER A 556 -41.18 15.34 -101.40
CA SER A 556 -41.78 14.03 -101.12
C SER A 556 -40.76 12.93 -100.78
N PHE A 557 -39.48 13.11 -101.08
CA PHE A 557 -38.46 12.06 -100.93
C PHE A 557 -37.57 12.18 -99.67
N GLU A 558 -37.70 13.25 -98.89
CA GLU A 558 -36.89 13.44 -97.66
C GLU A 558 -37.62 13.08 -96.35
N SER A 559 -38.87 12.58 -96.40
CA SER A 559 -39.61 12.19 -95.17
C SER A 559 -39.60 10.69 -94.84
N THR A 560 -38.73 9.88 -95.47
CA THR A 560 -38.75 8.40 -95.31
C THR A 560 -37.44 7.79 -94.80
N ASP A 561 -36.55 8.58 -94.20
CA ASP A 561 -35.42 8.07 -93.42
C ASP A 561 -35.18 8.99 -92.21
N ALA A 562 -35.87 8.69 -91.11
CA ALA A 562 -35.60 9.23 -89.77
C ALA A 562 -35.87 8.16 -88.71
#